data_AF-A0A7W3VEF8-F1
#
_entry.id   AF-A0A7W3VEF8-F1
#
_cell.length_a   1.000
_cell.length_b   1.000
_cell.length_c   1.000
_cell.angle_alpha   90.00
_cell.angle_beta   90.00
_cell.angle_gamma   90.00
#
_symmetry.space_group_name_H-M   'P 1'
#
loop_
_entity.id
_entity.type
_entity.pdbx_description
1 polymer ?
#
loop_
_entity_poly.entity_id
_entity_poly.type
_entity_poly.pdbx_seq_one_letter_code
_entity_poly.pdbx_strand_id
1 'polypeptide(L)'
;MRNVFWLISFVILVVSCNTVTEEKRENYDFGSKRFDEPFYYLPSKPEFLVQSLEYTPSWFLTDTIYLTKTIEIEFNEESIRSQSKALIKVGDSLGNPIPGVEVYFNSRQASDNLIELIELMAIGEDKQEIVIGLKLLPEYGEQNFKGGIFLLSDDIDELNGAAANYDQNQFAEWTASQKIGGTWLLWLVWFLLFLLLIFVLYNIIYLLISSLPGVKSIISSVPYNSNKPKRLTNDVKNKKSKVNKAKKKAHKEDYFKDIREAVGSQKGANHKGKKEYRNLDHKIYEHNNKIYYDKEQIGFITLSTIVFTQDAKNIGVSKILNHPKLMSKKTYVFYDGNVTNTVETDKQGRIAIYKAIIKNPISGQGRNSSIQTDALIFKDGEVDVPQETGGERTDRYNDQGGHIVPHVCGGSNCLINIYPQAHNVNNSSEFKKDERKTKEALSQYNEVELITRFSYKGTSLRPFKIKRKHGFDKKEIEFINNNLTK
;
A
#
# COMPACT_ATOMS: atom_id res chain seq x y z
N MET A 1 20.80 -72.53 12.73
CA MET A 1 20.00 -71.67 11.82
C MET A 1 19.35 -70.47 12.52
N ARG A 2 18.78 -70.61 13.72
CA ARG A 2 18.07 -69.51 14.42
C ARG A 2 18.94 -68.30 14.81
N ASN A 3 20.25 -68.49 15.03
CA ASN A 3 21.18 -67.41 15.38
C ASN A 3 21.69 -66.62 14.15
N VAL A 4 21.65 -67.21 12.96
CA VAL A 4 22.07 -66.53 11.71
C VAL A 4 21.01 -65.52 11.26
N PHE A 5 19.74 -65.80 11.52
CA PHE A 5 18.62 -64.91 11.17
C PHE A 5 18.63 -63.60 11.98
N TRP A 6 19.01 -63.68 13.26
CA TRP A 6 19.16 -62.50 14.12
C TRP A 6 20.36 -61.65 13.73
N LEU A 7 21.48 -62.29 13.35
CA LEU A 7 22.66 -61.57 12.89
C LEU A 7 22.40 -60.83 11.57
N ILE A 8 21.71 -61.46 10.62
CA ILE A 8 21.34 -60.84 9.34
C ILE A 8 20.34 -59.69 9.56
N SER A 9 19.35 -59.86 10.45
CA SER A 9 18.41 -58.78 10.78
C SER A 9 19.09 -57.59 11.47
N PHE A 10 20.09 -57.85 12.32
CA PHE A 10 20.87 -56.80 12.98
C PHE A 10 21.80 -56.08 11.99
N VAL A 11 22.44 -56.81 11.07
CA VAL A 11 23.27 -56.20 10.01
C VAL A 11 22.42 -55.38 9.04
N ILE A 12 21.20 -55.82 8.68
CA ILE A 12 20.28 -55.02 7.85
C ILE A 12 19.81 -53.75 8.58
N LEU A 13 19.55 -53.83 9.89
CA LEU A 13 19.19 -52.65 10.71
C LEU A 13 20.35 -51.66 10.88
N VAL A 14 21.60 -52.14 10.97
CA VAL A 14 22.78 -51.28 11.12
C VAL A 14 23.22 -50.69 9.77
N VAL A 15 23.09 -51.42 8.66
CA VAL A 15 23.40 -50.91 7.31
C VAL A 15 22.30 -49.97 6.78
N SER A 16 21.07 -50.04 7.31
CA SER A 16 20.00 -49.09 6.96
C SER A 16 20.09 -47.74 7.68
N CYS A 17 21.07 -47.55 8.57
CA CYS A 17 21.42 -46.24 9.12
C CYS A 17 22.60 -45.63 8.35
N ASN A 18 22.50 -45.55 7.01
CA ASN A 18 23.18 -44.47 6.31
C ASN A 18 22.55 -43.19 6.83
N THR A 19 23.23 -42.56 7.77
CA THR A 19 22.99 -41.17 8.15
C THR A 19 23.25 -40.38 6.88
N VAL A 20 22.20 -40.17 6.09
CA VAL A 20 22.16 -39.05 5.16
C VAL A 20 22.46 -37.87 6.07
N THR A 21 23.68 -37.35 5.96
CA THR A 21 24.03 -36.06 6.53
C THR A 21 23.05 -35.11 5.89
N GLU A 22 21.93 -34.85 6.58
CA GLU A 22 20.96 -33.85 6.17
C GLU A 22 21.77 -32.56 6.11
N GLU A 23 22.07 -32.11 4.90
CA GLU A 23 22.65 -30.80 4.70
C GLU A 23 21.75 -29.81 5.43
N LYS A 24 22.35 -29.09 6.37
CA LYS A 24 21.62 -28.20 7.27
C LYS A 24 21.07 -27.06 6.42
N ARG A 25 19.82 -27.20 5.98
CA ARG A 25 19.10 -26.17 5.24
C ARG A 25 18.88 -24.96 6.15
N GLU A 26 19.04 -23.78 5.57
CA GLU A 26 18.69 -22.56 6.28
C GLU A 26 17.18 -22.51 6.51
N ASN A 27 16.78 -21.99 7.67
CA ASN A 27 15.37 -21.83 8.03
C ASN A 27 15.06 -20.35 8.28
N TYR A 28 14.22 -19.79 7.43
CA TYR A 28 13.74 -18.42 7.50
C TYR A 28 12.42 -18.34 8.27
N ASP A 29 12.53 -18.01 9.56
CA ASP A 29 11.36 -17.62 10.33
C ASP A 29 10.98 -16.17 10.01
N PHE A 30 9.83 -16.00 9.35
CA PHE A 30 9.16 -14.72 9.10
C PHE A 30 8.44 -14.21 10.36
N GLY A 31 8.34 -15.06 11.39
CA GLY A 31 7.76 -14.74 12.67
C GLY A 31 6.25 -14.97 12.72
N SER A 32 5.65 -14.42 13.77
CA SER A 32 4.22 -14.51 14.01
C SER A 32 3.62 -13.12 14.17
N LYS A 33 2.49 -12.88 13.50
CA LYS A 33 1.69 -11.66 13.70
C LYS A 33 0.23 -12.02 13.95
N ARG A 34 -0.43 -11.14 14.69
CA ARG A 34 -1.89 -11.15 14.90
C ARG A 34 -2.51 -10.08 14.01
N PHE A 35 -3.78 -10.23 13.64
CA PHE A 35 -4.49 -9.18 12.93
C PHE A 35 -4.60 -7.93 13.79
N ASP A 36 -4.40 -6.76 13.18
CA ASP A 36 -4.66 -5.50 13.85
C ASP A 36 -6.18 -5.34 14.00
N GLU A 37 -6.62 -4.85 15.16
CA GLU A 37 -8.05 -4.80 15.46
C GLU A 37 -8.79 -3.77 14.59
N PRO A 38 -9.97 -4.11 14.05
CA PRO A 38 -10.74 -3.23 13.15
C PRO A 38 -11.26 -1.93 13.81
N PHE A 39 -11.01 -1.73 15.11
CA PHE A 39 -11.46 -0.58 15.90
C PHE A 39 -10.30 0.18 16.59
N TYR A 40 -9.09 0.19 15.99
CA TYR A 40 -7.93 0.92 16.55
C TYR A 40 -8.18 2.43 16.78
N TYR A 41 -9.20 3.02 16.14
CA TYR A 41 -9.57 4.43 16.24
C TYR A 41 -10.46 4.79 17.43
N LEU A 42 -10.89 3.84 18.27
CA LEU A 42 -11.65 4.15 19.50
C LEU A 42 -10.68 4.54 20.64
N PRO A 43 -10.67 5.83 21.08
CA PRO A 43 -9.66 6.35 22.01
C PRO A 43 -9.76 5.82 23.45
N SER A 44 -10.88 5.18 23.81
CA SER A 44 -11.12 4.66 25.16
C SER A 44 -11.88 3.33 25.11
N LYS A 45 -11.27 2.32 24.48
CA LYS A 45 -11.83 0.97 24.47
C LYS A 45 -11.47 0.23 25.77
N PRO A 46 -12.44 -0.39 26.46
CA PRO A 46 -12.16 -1.31 27.55
C PRO A 46 -11.26 -2.46 27.08
N GLU A 47 -10.25 -2.84 27.88
CA GLU A 47 -9.28 -3.90 27.56
C GLU A 47 -9.94 -5.25 27.19
N PHE A 48 -11.17 -5.51 27.63
CA PHE A 48 -11.91 -6.73 27.31
C PHE A 48 -12.58 -6.72 25.92
N LEU A 49 -12.72 -5.55 25.28
CA LEU A 49 -13.26 -5.40 23.91
C LEU A 49 -12.16 -5.44 22.84
N VAL A 50 -10.95 -4.99 23.20
CA VAL A 50 -9.68 -5.47 22.63
C VAL A 50 -9.68 -7.02 22.75
N GLN A 51 -8.88 -7.86 22.10
CA GLN A 51 -9.02 -9.34 22.11
C GLN A 51 -10.30 -9.92 21.50
N SER A 52 -11.45 -9.25 21.58
CA SER A 52 -12.74 -9.85 21.22
C SER A 52 -13.11 -9.56 19.74
N LEU A 53 -12.79 -8.39 19.19
CA LEU A 53 -13.36 -7.88 17.93
C LEU A 53 -12.68 -8.34 16.62
N GLU A 54 -11.97 -9.46 16.60
CA GLU A 54 -11.03 -9.85 15.51
C GLU A 54 -11.64 -10.56 14.29
N TYR A 55 -12.97 -10.60 14.11
CA TYR A 55 -13.56 -11.05 12.84
C TYR A 55 -14.89 -10.38 12.55
N THR A 56 -14.87 -9.33 11.74
CA THR A 56 -16.10 -8.79 11.14
C THR A 56 -16.47 -9.58 9.88
N PRO A 57 -17.77 -9.81 9.61
CA PRO A 57 -18.20 -10.40 8.33
C PRO A 57 -17.71 -9.57 7.13
N SER A 58 -17.58 -10.23 5.97
CA SER A 58 -16.93 -9.81 4.70
C SER A 58 -17.29 -8.43 4.10
N TRP A 59 -18.09 -7.63 4.79
CA TRP A 59 -18.44 -6.25 4.42
C TRP A 59 -17.46 -5.22 4.97
N PHE A 60 -16.54 -5.59 5.87
CA PHE A 60 -15.44 -4.75 6.35
C PHE A 60 -14.14 -5.20 5.70
N LEU A 61 -13.25 -4.25 5.37
CA LEU A 61 -11.93 -4.52 4.78
C LEU A 61 -11.22 -5.55 5.65
N THR A 62 -10.92 -6.72 5.08
CA THR A 62 -10.11 -7.74 5.73
C THR A 62 -8.73 -7.14 5.94
N ASP A 63 -8.36 -6.91 7.20
CA ASP A 63 -6.99 -6.58 7.52
C ASP A 63 -6.10 -7.75 7.08
N THR A 64 -4.90 -7.46 6.60
CA THR A 64 -4.00 -8.49 6.04
C THR A 64 -2.68 -8.46 6.78
N ILE A 65 -2.22 -9.63 7.23
CA ILE A 65 -0.94 -9.72 7.93
C ILE A 65 0.16 -9.70 6.88
N TYR A 66 1.00 -8.67 6.93
CA TYR A 66 2.25 -8.62 6.19
C TYR A 66 3.42 -8.96 7.12
N LEU A 67 4.16 -9.99 6.76
CA LEU A 67 5.44 -10.38 7.37
C LEU A 67 6.54 -10.16 6.34
N THR A 68 7.73 -9.73 6.76
CA THR A 68 8.84 -9.46 5.84
C THR A 68 10.15 -10.01 6.38
N LYS A 69 10.99 -10.50 5.49
CA LYS A 69 12.35 -10.94 5.77
C LYS A 69 13.30 -10.41 4.69
N THR A 70 14.41 -9.83 5.11
CA THR A 70 15.49 -9.48 4.19
C THR A 70 16.43 -10.67 4.04
N ILE A 71 16.79 -10.98 2.81
CA ILE A 71 17.82 -11.95 2.45
C ILE A 71 18.90 -11.25 1.63
N GLU A 72 20.16 -11.51 1.93
CA GLU A 72 21.29 -11.11 1.09
C GLU A 72 21.52 -12.20 0.04
N ILE A 73 21.83 -11.82 -1.19
CA ILE A 73 22.09 -12.71 -2.31
C ILE A 73 23.37 -12.25 -2.97
N GLU A 74 24.27 -13.18 -3.26
CA GLU A 74 25.50 -12.95 -4.00
C GLU A 74 25.39 -13.60 -5.37
N PHE A 75 25.58 -12.81 -6.43
CA PHE A 75 25.54 -13.29 -7.80
C PHE A 75 26.89 -13.84 -8.20
N ASN A 76 26.88 -14.87 -9.04
CA ASN A 76 28.12 -15.38 -9.61
C ASN A 76 28.74 -14.38 -10.61
N GLU A 77 30.06 -14.41 -10.79
CA GLU A 77 30.76 -13.46 -11.65
C GLU A 77 30.26 -13.49 -13.11
N GLU A 78 29.89 -14.68 -13.61
CA GLU A 78 29.38 -14.85 -14.96
C GLU A 78 28.02 -14.17 -15.14
N SER A 79 27.19 -14.18 -14.12
CA SER A 79 25.85 -13.60 -14.12
C SER A 79 25.92 -12.09 -14.14
N ILE A 80 26.81 -11.52 -13.32
CA ILE A 80 27.13 -10.10 -13.33
C ILE A 80 27.64 -9.68 -14.72
N ARG A 81 28.53 -10.48 -15.32
CA ARG A 81 29.12 -10.20 -16.64
C ARG A 81 28.11 -10.31 -17.78
N SER A 82 27.29 -11.36 -17.78
CA SER A 82 26.34 -11.69 -18.85
C SER A 82 25.01 -10.96 -18.69
N GLN A 83 24.77 -10.32 -17.54
CA GLN A 83 23.50 -9.73 -17.16
C GLN A 83 22.37 -10.79 -17.20
N SER A 84 22.60 -11.96 -16.59
CA SER A 84 21.65 -13.08 -16.53
C SER A 84 20.60 -12.94 -15.42
N LYS A 85 19.39 -13.42 -15.69
CA LYS A 85 18.25 -13.20 -14.78
C LYS A 85 18.14 -14.29 -13.73
N ALA A 86 18.44 -13.95 -12.48
CA ALA A 86 18.14 -14.84 -11.38
C ALA A 86 16.62 -15.01 -11.17
N LEU A 87 16.19 -16.25 -10.96
CA LEU A 87 14.80 -16.62 -10.74
C LEU A 87 14.64 -17.19 -9.33
N ILE A 88 13.85 -16.51 -8.50
CA ILE A 88 13.55 -16.95 -7.14
C ILE A 88 12.06 -17.22 -7.01
N LYS A 89 11.73 -18.37 -6.42
CA LYS A 89 10.36 -18.77 -6.13
C LYS A 89 10.19 -19.04 -4.65
N VAL A 90 9.07 -18.59 -4.09
CA VAL A 90 8.69 -18.93 -2.71
C VAL A 90 7.39 -19.72 -2.80
N GLY A 91 7.39 -20.95 -2.29
CA GLY A 91 6.23 -21.84 -2.40
C GLY A 91 6.14 -22.79 -1.22
N ASP A 92 5.26 -23.78 -1.32
CA ASP A 92 5.24 -24.93 -0.40
C ASP A 92 6.56 -25.74 -0.50
N SER A 93 6.62 -26.90 0.16
CA SER A 93 7.80 -27.78 0.09
C SER A 93 8.09 -28.32 -1.32
N LEU A 94 7.18 -28.16 -2.28
CA LEU A 94 7.32 -28.55 -3.68
C LEU A 94 7.44 -27.33 -4.62
N GLY A 95 7.47 -26.12 -4.07
CA GLY A 95 7.53 -24.87 -4.83
C GLY A 95 6.20 -24.46 -5.46
N ASN A 96 5.07 -25.02 -5.07
CA ASN A 96 3.76 -24.58 -5.55
C ASN A 96 3.26 -23.36 -4.77
N PRO A 97 2.37 -22.54 -5.35
CA PRO A 97 1.70 -21.47 -4.60
C PRO A 97 0.94 -22.01 -3.40
N ILE A 98 1.07 -21.35 -2.24
CA ILE A 98 0.38 -21.74 -1.01
C ILE A 98 -0.96 -21.01 -0.93
N PRO A 99 -2.09 -21.72 -0.85
CA PRO A 99 -3.39 -21.08 -0.63
C PRO A 99 -3.37 -20.20 0.62
N GLY A 100 -3.80 -18.94 0.49
CA GLY A 100 -3.81 -17.98 1.59
C GLY A 100 -2.53 -17.20 1.80
N VAL A 101 -1.50 -17.41 0.98
CA VAL A 101 -0.23 -16.69 1.06
C VAL A 101 0.04 -16.01 -0.28
N GLU A 102 0.03 -14.68 -0.28
CA GLU A 102 0.54 -13.90 -1.39
C GLU A 102 2.00 -13.54 -1.10
N VAL A 103 2.90 -13.84 -2.04
CA VAL A 103 4.32 -13.51 -1.91
C VAL A 103 4.61 -12.17 -2.58
N TYR A 104 5.44 -11.37 -1.93
CA TYR A 104 5.96 -10.10 -2.40
C TYR A 104 7.49 -10.16 -2.38
N PHE A 105 8.14 -9.53 -3.35
CA PHE A 105 9.58 -9.33 -3.34
C PHE A 105 9.85 -7.87 -3.60
N ASN A 106 10.62 -7.23 -2.73
CA ASN A 106 10.81 -5.78 -2.72
C ASN A 106 9.45 -5.09 -2.91
N SER A 107 8.46 -5.49 -2.11
CA SER A 107 7.08 -4.97 -2.14
C SER A 107 6.29 -5.12 -3.45
N ARG A 108 6.82 -5.84 -4.46
CA ARG A 108 6.07 -6.23 -5.66
C ARG A 108 5.46 -7.62 -5.47
N GLN A 109 4.14 -7.73 -5.68
CA GLN A 109 3.48 -9.04 -5.66
C GLN A 109 4.05 -9.93 -6.77
N ALA A 110 4.44 -11.13 -6.40
CA ALA A 110 4.93 -12.15 -7.31
C ALA A 110 3.77 -12.81 -8.08
N SER A 111 3.89 -12.92 -9.39
CA SER A 111 2.97 -13.75 -10.20
C SER A 111 3.30 -15.22 -9.96
N ASP A 112 2.32 -16.03 -9.58
CA ASP A 112 2.51 -17.46 -9.23
C ASP A 112 3.56 -17.69 -8.12
N ASN A 113 3.72 -16.70 -7.22
CA ASN A 113 4.76 -16.65 -6.19
C ASN A 113 6.21 -16.79 -6.73
N LEU A 114 6.37 -16.49 -8.03
CA LEU A 114 7.64 -16.39 -8.72
C LEU A 114 7.98 -14.91 -8.93
N ILE A 115 9.22 -14.54 -8.66
CA ILE A 115 9.78 -13.30 -9.21
C ILE A 115 10.94 -13.62 -10.15
N GLU A 116 10.87 -13.04 -11.34
CA GLU A 116 12.08 -12.81 -12.11
C GLU A 116 12.80 -11.61 -11.50
N LEU A 117 14.02 -11.78 -11.00
CA LEU A 117 14.87 -10.67 -10.57
C LEU A 117 15.45 -10.02 -11.83
N ILE A 118 14.59 -9.26 -12.54
CA ILE A 118 14.93 -8.67 -13.85
C ILE A 118 15.81 -7.42 -13.71
N GLU A 119 15.73 -6.67 -12.61
CA GLU A 119 16.14 -5.25 -12.59
C GLU A 119 17.45 -4.94 -11.84
N LEU A 120 18.28 -5.94 -11.52
CA LEU A 120 19.22 -5.77 -10.41
C LEU A 120 20.71 -5.77 -10.79
N MET A 121 21.06 -6.12 -12.03
CA MET A 121 22.47 -6.13 -12.49
C MET A 121 22.95 -4.83 -13.13
N ALA A 122 22.12 -3.78 -13.12
CA ALA A 122 22.52 -2.49 -13.70
C ALA A 122 23.56 -1.72 -12.86
N ILE A 123 23.91 -2.21 -11.65
CA ILE A 123 24.69 -1.45 -10.65
C ILE A 123 26.09 -2.04 -10.42
N GLY A 124 26.39 -3.26 -10.87
CA GLY A 124 27.74 -3.85 -10.76
C GLY A 124 28.16 -4.20 -9.33
N GLU A 125 27.19 -4.38 -8.43
CA GLU A 125 27.41 -4.93 -7.09
C GLU A 125 27.25 -6.46 -7.14
N ASP A 126 28.11 -7.17 -6.43
CA ASP A 126 28.14 -8.64 -6.29
C ASP A 126 27.07 -9.14 -5.31
N LYS A 127 26.84 -8.37 -4.24
CA LYS A 127 25.84 -8.65 -3.20
C LYS A 127 24.61 -7.77 -3.33
N GLN A 128 23.47 -8.33 -2.95
CA GLN A 128 22.21 -7.61 -2.97
C GLN A 128 21.24 -8.08 -1.89
N GLU A 129 20.62 -7.13 -1.20
CA GLU A 129 19.48 -7.43 -0.33
C GLU A 129 18.15 -7.49 -1.09
N ILE A 130 17.37 -8.52 -0.81
CA ILE A 130 16.00 -8.71 -1.28
C ILE A 130 15.08 -8.85 -0.09
N VAL A 131 14.02 -8.05 -0.05
CA VAL A 131 12.98 -8.14 0.97
C VAL A 131 11.88 -9.06 0.46
N ILE A 132 11.78 -10.26 1.01
CA ILE A 132 10.65 -11.15 0.80
C ILE A 132 9.54 -10.73 1.77
N GLY A 133 8.34 -10.51 1.25
CA GLY A 133 7.13 -10.25 2.01
C GLY A 133 6.13 -11.40 1.85
N LEU A 134 5.54 -11.86 2.94
CA LEU A 134 4.42 -12.79 2.94
C LEU A 134 3.19 -12.03 3.44
N LYS A 135 2.15 -11.98 2.60
CA LYS A 135 0.84 -11.49 3.00
C LYS A 135 -0.07 -12.68 3.24
N LEU A 136 -0.48 -12.86 4.49
CA LEU A 136 -1.31 -13.96 4.94
C LEU A 136 -2.79 -13.51 4.93
N LEU A 137 -3.63 -14.29 4.24
CA LEU A 137 -5.05 -13.99 4.10
C LEU A 137 -5.85 -14.48 5.33
N PRO A 138 -6.72 -13.64 5.91
CA PRO A 138 -7.46 -13.98 7.13
C PRO A 138 -8.42 -15.17 6.99
N GLU A 139 -8.86 -15.47 5.77
CA GLU A 139 -9.80 -16.57 5.46
C GLU A 139 -9.31 -17.94 5.92
N TYR A 140 -7.99 -18.08 6.15
CA TYR A 140 -7.33 -19.33 6.51
C TYR A 140 -7.20 -19.56 8.02
N GLY A 141 -7.72 -18.66 8.86
CA GLY A 141 -7.79 -18.92 10.29
C GLY A 141 -6.44 -18.78 11.02
N GLU A 142 -6.34 -19.33 12.23
CA GLU A 142 -5.05 -19.49 12.91
C GLU A 142 -4.29 -20.65 12.25
N GLN A 143 -3.14 -20.36 11.65
CA GLN A 143 -2.39 -21.33 10.87
C GLN A 143 -0.89 -21.05 10.91
N ASN A 144 -0.10 -22.13 10.96
CA ASN A 144 1.34 -22.10 10.70
C ASN A 144 1.57 -22.47 9.23
N PHE A 145 2.06 -21.51 8.46
CA PHE A 145 2.51 -21.69 7.09
C PHE A 145 3.96 -22.12 7.10
N LYS A 146 4.28 -23.05 6.21
CA LYS A 146 5.65 -23.53 5.98
C LYS A 146 5.85 -23.77 4.49
N GLY A 147 7.07 -23.57 4.02
CA GLY A 147 7.39 -23.76 2.61
C GLY A 147 8.87 -23.70 2.32
N GLY A 148 9.21 -23.62 1.03
CA GLY A 148 10.58 -23.50 0.54
C GLY A 148 10.83 -22.19 -0.21
N ILE A 149 12.08 -21.75 -0.20
CA ILE A 149 12.64 -20.77 -1.12
C ILE A 149 13.47 -21.56 -2.15
N PHE A 150 13.15 -21.38 -3.43
CA PHE A 150 13.71 -22.14 -4.54
C PHE A 150 14.48 -21.21 -5.47
N LEU A 151 15.66 -21.65 -5.88
CA LEU A 151 16.47 -21.01 -6.90
C LEU A 151 16.23 -21.78 -8.20
N LEU A 152 15.75 -21.10 -9.24
CA LEU A 152 15.43 -21.74 -10.53
C LEU A 152 16.47 -21.49 -11.62
N SER A 153 17.55 -20.80 -11.28
CA SER A 153 18.63 -20.38 -12.17
C SER A 153 19.96 -20.50 -11.43
N ASP A 154 21.03 -20.87 -12.14
CA ASP A 154 22.40 -21.02 -11.62
C ASP A 154 23.13 -19.70 -11.34
N ASP A 155 22.41 -18.57 -11.41
CA ASP A 155 22.98 -17.22 -11.39
C ASP A 155 23.45 -16.70 -10.01
N ILE A 156 23.16 -17.43 -8.92
CA ILE A 156 23.38 -17.03 -7.53
C ILE A 156 24.46 -17.91 -6.87
N ASP A 157 25.56 -17.37 -6.37
CA ASP A 157 26.56 -18.19 -5.67
C ASP A 157 26.21 -18.41 -4.20
N GLU A 158 25.73 -17.36 -3.52
CA GLU A 158 25.42 -17.42 -2.09
C GLU A 158 24.11 -16.73 -1.76
N LEU A 159 23.46 -17.18 -0.69
CA LEU A 159 22.32 -16.48 -0.10
C LEU A 159 22.51 -16.47 1.42
N ASN A 160 22.59 -15.26 1.99
CA ASN A 160 23.00 -14.98 3.36
C ASN A 160 24.34 -15.65 3.77
N GLY A 161 25.28 -15.78 2.83
CA GLY A 161 26.58 -16.40 3.05
C GLY A 161 26.59 -17.93 3.02
N ALA A 162 25.47 -18.57 2.70
CA ALA A 162 25.40 -20.00 2.43
C ALA A 162 25.42 -20.26 0.92
N ALA A 163 26.29 -21.16 0.47
CA ALA A 163 26.46 -21.51 -0.94
C ALA A 163 25.16 -22.11 -1.52
N ALA A 164 24.78 -21.64 -2.70
CA ALA A 164 23.63 -22.13 -3.43
C ALA A 164 23.88 -23.56 -3.95
N ASN A 165 23.14 -24.54 -3.41
CA ASN A 165 23.16 -25.91 -3.92
C ASN A 165 22.03 -26.10 -4.95
N TYR A 166 22.39 -26.09 -6.23
CA TYR A 166 21.47 -26.21 -7.36
C TYR A 166 20.84 -27.59 -7.53
N ASP A 167 21.49 -28.65 -7.04
CA ASP A 167 21.01 -30.02 -7.22
C ASP A 167 19.71 -30.29 -6.44
N GLN A 168 19.41 -29.50 -5.41
CA GLN A 168 18.25 -29.70 -4.55
C GLN A 168 17.03 -28.86 -4.93
N ASN A 169 17.15 -27.90 -5.85
CA ASN A 169 16.15 -26.87 -6.24
C ASN A 169 15.59 -26.00 -5.09
N GLN A 170 15.55 -26.51 -3.86
CA GLN A 170 15.10 -25.86 -2.65
C GLN A 170 16.33 -25.43 -1.84
N PHE A 171 16.54 -24.13 -1.74
CA PHE A 171 17.67 -23.55 -1.03
C PHE A 171 17.41 -23.49 0.49
N ALA A 172 16.23 -23.02 0.88
CA ALA A 172 15.89 -22.82 2.28
C ALA A 172 14.44 -23.17 2.59
N GLU A 173 14.18 -23.41 3.87
CA GLU A 173 12.83 -23.53 4.41
C GLU A 173 12.39 -22.18 4.97
N TRP A 174 11.08 -21.95 5.01
CA TRP A 174 10.53 -20.79 5.69
C TRP A 174 9.31 -21.17 6.52
N THR A 175 9.10 -20.42 7.61
CA THR A 175 7.94 -20.54 8.48
C THR A 175 7.31 -19.18 8.74
N ALA A 176 5.98 -19.15 8.82
CA ALA A 176 5.22 -17.97 9.19
C ALA A 176 3.97 -18.39 10.00
N SER A 177 3.64 -17.64 11.05
CA SER A 177 2.51 -17.98 11.91
C SER A 177 1.47 -16.87 11.94
N GLN A 178 0.27 -17.20 11.46
CA GLN A 178 -0.93 -16.38 11.62
C GLN A 178 -1.66 -16.80 12.89
N LYS A 179 -1.81 -15.89 13.85
CA LYS A 179 -2.58 -16.12 15.08
C LYS A 179 -3.86 -15.30 15.04
N ILE A 180 -4.99 -15.94 15.34
CA ILE A 180 -6.26 -15.27 15.57
C ILE A 180 -6.49 -15.24 17.08
N GLY A 181 -6.74 -14.07 17.65
CA GLY A 181 -7.14 -13.92 19.04
C GLY A 181 -8.47 -14.66 19.29
N GLY A 182 -8.57 -15.35 20.42
CA GLY A 182 -9.76 -16.15 20.74
C GLY A 182 -11.03 -15.31 20.81
N THR A 183 -11.94 -15.47 19.85
CA THR A 183 -13.16 -14.65 19.69
C THR A 183 -14.34 -15.08 20.56
N TRP A 184 -14.21 -16.07 21.45
CA TRP A 184 -15.37 -16.64 22.16
C TRP A 184 -16.09 -15.62 23.07
N LEU A 185 -15.32 -14.71 23.69
CA LEU A 185 -15.87 -13.61 24.48
C LEU A 185 -16.69 -12.63 23.63
N LEU A 186 -16.31 -12.42 22.37
CA LEU A 186 -17.08 -11.58 21.46
C LEU A 186 -18.39 -12.23 21.05
N TRP A 187 -18.36 -13.52 20.72
CA TRP A 187 -19.58 -14.26 20.42
C TRP A 187 -20.54 -14.22 21.60
N LEU A 188 -20.03 -14.28 22.84
CA LEU A 188 -20.81 -14.08 24.05
C LEU A 188 -21.40 -12.65 24.10
N VAL A 189 -20.59 -11.60 23.88
CA VAL A 189 -21.06 -10.21 23.91
C VAL A 189 -22.11 -9.94 22.81
N TRP A 190 -21.88 -10.40 21.58
CA TRP A 190 -22.87 -10.27 20.49
C TRP A 190 -24.15 -11.05 20.78
N PHE A 191 -24.03 -12.24 21.35
CA PHE A 191 -25.18 -13.02 21.79
C PHE A 191 -25.99 -12.27 22.86
N LEU A 192 -25.31 -11.66 23.85
CA LEU A 192 -25.95 -10.85 24.89
C LEU A 192 -26.60 -9.59 24.32
N LEU A 193 -25.94 -8.87 23.40
CA LEU A 193 -26.51 -7.71 22.72
C LEU A 193 -27.72 -8.09 21.86
N PHE A 194 -27.68 -9.23 21.19
CA PHE A 194 -28.80 -9.76 20.42
C PHE A 194 -29.99 -10.13 21.31
N LEU A 195 -29.75 -10.77 22.46
CA LEU A 195 -30.78 -11.03 23.46
C LEU A 195 -31.38 -9.72 24.00
N LEU A 196 -30.56 -8.71 24.27
CA LEU A 196 -31.01 -7.39 24.70
C LEU A 196 -31.88 -6.72 23.63
N LEU A 197 -31.49 -6.79 22.36
CA LEU A 197 -32.27 -6.28 21.24
C LEU A 197 -33.64 -6.97 21.14
N ILE A 198 -33.68 -8.30 21.26
CA ILE A 198 -34.94 -9.07 21.30
C ILE A 198 -35.81 -8.61 22.47
N PHE A 199 -35.21 -8.42 23.65
CA PHE A 199 -35.92 -7.95 24.83
C PHE A 199 -36.50 -6.54 24.65
N VAL A 200 -35.74 -5.60 24.08
CA VAL A 200 -36.22 -4.24 23.77
C VAL A 200 -37.36 -4.28 22.75
N LEU A 201 -37.20 -5.05 21.68
CA LEU A 201 -38.26 -5.23 20.66
C LEU A 201 -39.53 -5.83 21.25
N TYR A 202 -39.41 -6.84 22.11
CA TYR A 202 -40.54 -7.44 22.84
C TYR A 202 -41.28 -6.39 23.68
N ASN A 203 -40.55 -5.57 24.45
CA ASN A 203 -41.15 -4.53 25.27
C ASN A 203 -41.84 -3.43 24.44
N ILE A 204 -41.24 -3.03 23.30
CA ILE A 204 -41.87 -2.07 22.38
C ILE A 204 -43.18 -2.65 21.82
N ILE A 205 -43.17 -3.90 21.37
CA ILE A 205 -44.36 -4.58 20.85
C ILE A 205 -45.43 -4.69 21.95
N TYR A 206 -45.04 -5.08 23.16
CA TYR A 206 -45.94 -5.17 24.32
C TYR A 206 -46.57 -3.81 24.64
N LEU A 207 -45.77 -2.74 24.67
CA LEU A 207 -46.24 -1.38 24.90
C LEU A 207 -47.25 -0.96 23.82
N LEU A 208 -46.93 -1.18 22.55
CA LEU A 208 -47.82 -0.87 21.43
C LEU A 208 -49.16 -1.61 21.55
N ILE A 209 -49.14 -2.92 21.85
CA ILE A 209 -50.35 -3.73 22.04
C ILE A 209 -51.16 -3.25 23.24
N SER A 210 -50.50 -2.93 24.36
CA SER A 210 -51.16 -2.50 25.60
C SER A 210 -51.76 -1.09 25.52
N SER A 211 -51.20 -0.23 24.66
CA SER A 211 -51.62 1.17 24.49
C SER A 211 -52.87 1.36 23.60
N LEU A 212 -53.26 0.33 22.84
CA LEU A 212 -54.44 0.37 21.96
C LEU A 212 -55.73 0.10 22.76
N PRO A 213 -56.63 1.09 22.92
CA PRO A 213 -57.90 0.90 23.61
C PRO A 213 -58.76 -0.11 22.84
N GLY A 214 -59.20 -1.18 23.49
CA GLY A 214 -60.05 -2.23 22.90
C GLY A 214 -59.34 -3.55 22.58
N VAL A 215 -58.00 -3.59 22.58
CA VAL A 215 -57.27 -4.86 22.31
C VAL A 215 -57.46 -5.90 23.41
N LYS A 216 -57.68 -5.47 24.66
CA LYS A 216 -58.05 -6.38 25.76
C LYS A 216 -59.35 -7.14 25.51
N SER A 217 -60.35 -6.55 24.86
CA SER A 217 -61.63 -7.25 24.58
C SER A 217 -61.52 -8.19 23.38
N ILE A 218 -60.64 -7.90 22.43
CA ILE A 218 -60.41 -8.73 21.24
C ILE A 218 -59.58 -9.97 21.57
N ILE A 219 -58.55 -9.85 22.42
CA ILE A 219 -57.70 -10.99 22.83
C ILE A 219 -58.49 -11.99 23.70
N SER A 220 -59.43 -11.54 24.53
CA SER A 220 -60.31 -12.43 25.29
C SER A 220 -61.37 -13.14 24.45
N SER A 221 -61.60 -12.71 23.20
CA SER A 221 -62.63 -13.26 22.32
C SER A 221 -62.09 -14.10 21.16
N VAL A 222 -60.77 -14.35 21.06
CA VAL A 222 -60.23 -15.18 19.97
C VAL A 222 -60.46 -16.66 20.28
N PRO A 223 -61.37 -17.36 19.57
CA PRO A 223 -61.51 -18.80 19.72
C PRO A 223 -60.30 -19.44 19.05
N TYR A 224 -59.62 -20.34 19.77
CA TYR A 224 -58.53 -21.15 19.25
C TYR A 224 -59.07 -22.03 18.11
N ASN A 225 -58.98 -21.55 16.86
CA ASN A 225 -59.48 -22.24 15.68
C ASN A 225 -58.31 -22.72 14.83
N SER A 226 -58.00 -24.00 14.98
CA SER A 226 -57.00 -24.75 14.22
C SER A 226 -57.50 -25.00 12.79
N ASN A 227 -57.30 -24.07 11.86
CA ASN A 227 -57.53 -24.37 10.45
C ASN A 227 -56.51 -23.74 9.49
N LYS A 228 -56.12 -24.57 8.52
CA LYS A 228 -55.00 -24.47 7.59
C LYS A 228 -54.99 -23.20 6.73
N PRO A 229 -53.81 -22.68 6.34
CA PRO A 229 -53.70 -21.47 5.55
C PRO A 229 -54.07 -21.71 4.08
N LYS A 230 -55.00 -20.89 3.56
CA LYS A 230 -55.24 -20.75 2.13
C LYS A 230 -54.21 -19.79 1.52
N ARG A 231 -53.64 -20.23 0.39
CA ARG A 231 -52.71 -19.49 -0.49
C ARG A 231 -53.26 -18.11 -0.83
N LEU A 232 -52.47 -17.07 -0.53
CA LEU A 232 -52.64 -15.72 -1.04
C LEU A 232 -51.87 -15.54 -2.36
N THR A 233 -52.56 -14.96 -3.32
CA THR A 233 -52.17 -14.72 -4.72
C THR A 233 -51.20 -13.53 -4.88
N ASN A 234 -50.51 -13.53 -6.02
CA ASN A 234 -49.23 -12.88 -6.30
C ASN A 234 -49.29 -11.41 -6.78
N ASP A 235 -50.24 -10.58 -6.39
CA ASP A 235 -50.44 -9.26 -7.06
C ASP A 235 -49.82 -8.02 -6.39
N VAL A 236 -48.95 -8.16 -5.40
CA VAL A 236 -48.35 -6.99 -4.69
C VAL A 236 -46.90 -6.69 -5.11
N LYS A 237 -46.30 -7.46 -6.05
CA LYS A 237 -44.87 -7.31 -6.40
C LYS A 237 -44.49 -6.10 -7.27
N ASN A 238 -45.44 -5.41 -7.92
CA ASN A 238 -45.09 -4.36 -8.89
C ASN A 238 -45.14 -2.90 -8.38
N LYS A 239 -45.60 -2.62 -7.16
CA LYS A 239 -45.58 -1.25 -6.58
C LYS A 239 -44.36 -0.93 -5.71
N LYS A 240 -43.60 -1.93 -5.23
CA LYS A 240 -42.42 -1.71 -4.37
C LYS A 240 -41.13 -1.34 -5.11
N SER A 241 -41.03 -1.56 -6.43
CA SER A 241 -39.79 -1.25 -7.18
C SER A 241 -39.63 0.23 -7.56
N LYS A 242 -40.73 0.99 -7.72
CA LYS A 242 -40.68 2.42 -8.04
C LYS A 242 -40.43 3.31 -6.82
N VAL A 243 -40.94 2.94 -5.63
CA VAL A 243 -40.74 3.71 -4.39
C VAL A 243 -39.29 3.57 -3.86
N ASN A 244 -38.66 2.41 -4.05
CA ASN A 244 -37.27 2.19 -3.62
C ASN A 244 -36.23 2.89 -4.52
N LYS A 245 -36.52 3.11 -5.81
CA LYS A 245 -35.65 3.92 -6.70
C LYS A 245 -35.73 5.42 -6.40
N ALA A 246 -36.90 5.94 -6.00
CA ALA A 246 -37.06 7.33 -5.59
C ALA A 246 -36.37 7.62 -4.24
N LYS A 247 -36.51 6.72 -3.25
CA LYS A 247 -35.81 6.85 -1.95
C LYS A 247 -34.29 6.74 -2.06
N LYS A 248 -33.75 5.88 -2.93
CA LYS A 248 -32.30 5.82 -3.19
C LYS A 248 -31.74 7.06 -3.89
N LYS A 249 -32.56 7.80 -4.64
CA LYS A 249 -32.13 9.03 -5.32
C LYS A 249 -32.13 10.23 -4.37
N ALA A 250 -33.17 10.33 -3.52
CA ALA A 250 -33.25 11.37 -2.47
C ALA A 250 -32.13 11.21 -1.41
N HIS A 251 -31.84 9.99 -0.95
CA HIS A 251 -30.79 9.75 0.04
C HIS A 251 -29.37 9.99 -0.49
N LYS A 252 -29.18 9.90 -1.82
CA LYS A 252 -27.90 10.23 -2.47
C LYS A 252 -27.73 11.74 -2.62
N GLU A 253 -28.81 12.48 -2.85
CA GLU A 253 -28.79 13.95 -2.90
C GLU A 253 -28.57 14.58 -1.52
N ASP A 254 -29.16 14.04 -0.45
CA ASP A 254 -28.90 14.50 0.93
C ASP A 254 -27.46 14.19 1.38
N TYR A 255 -26.90 13.02 1.03
CA TYR A 255 -25.50 12.70 1.34
C TYR A 255 -24.49 13.65 0.66
N PHE A 256 -24.78 14.09 -0.58
CA PHE A 256 -23.94 15.09 -1.25
C PHE A 256 -24.24 16.53 -0.80
N LYS A 257 -25.40 16.78 -0.20
CA LYS A 257 -25.76 18.07 0.40
C LYS A 257 -25.03 18.27 1.73
N ASP A 258 -24.97 17.25 2.58
CA ASP A 258 -24.23 17.28 3.84
C ASP A 258 -22.71 17.37 3.61
N ILE A 259 -22.18 16.70 2.56
CA ILE A 259 -20.78 16.90 2.14
C ILE A 259 -20.57 18.31 1.56
N ARG A 260 -21.54 18.87 0.84
CA ARG A 260 -21.47 20.27 0.37
C ARG A 260 -21.63 21.29 1.50
N GLU A 261 -22.29 20.96 2.61
CA GLU A 261 -22.39 21.83 3.79
C GLU A 261 -21.15 21.68 4.70
N ALA A 262 -20.60 20.46 4.82
CA ALA A 262 -19.33 20.20 5.52
C ALA A 262 -18.10 20.77 4.77
N VAL A 263 -18.14 20.80 3.43
CA VAL A 263 -17.11 21.44 2.58
C VAL A 263 -17.47 22.90 2.25
N GLY A 264 -18.75 23.28 2.41
CA GLY A 264 -19.30 24.59 2.04
C GLY A 264 -19.26 25.64 3.14
N SER A 265 -18.94 25.29 4.38
CA SER A 265 -18.71 26.26 5.46
C SER A 265 -17.41 27.08 5.30
N GLN A 266 -16.63 26.85 4.24
CA GLN A 266 -15.53 27.73 3.81
C GLN A 266 -15.80 28.54 2.53
N LYS A 267 -17.01 28.52 1.97
CA LYS A 267 -17.39 29.42 0.86
C LYS A 267 -18.01 30.70 1.40
N GLY A 268 -17.20 31.48 2.09
CA GLY A 268 -17.59 32.77 2.66
C GLY A 268 -16.40 33.65 2.99
N ALA A 269 -15.31 33.53 2.24
CA ALA A 269 -14.17 34.41 2.40
C ALA A 269 -13.53 34.61 1.04
N ASN A 270 -13.83 35.75 0.41
CA ASN A 270 -12.88 36.42 -0.47
C ASN A 270 -11.65 36.79 0.38
N HIS A 271 -10.85 35.81 0.77
CA HIS A 271 -9.54 36.04 1.31
C HIS A 271 -8.60 36.21 0.13
N LYS A 272 -8.37 37.48 -0.22
CA LYS A 272 -7.03 37.98 -0.55
C LYS A 272 -6.12 37.76 0.68
N GLY A 273 -5.98 36.50 1.11
CA GLY A 273 -5.40 36.09 2.38
C GLY A 273 -3.93 35.74 2.17
N LYS A 274 -3.08 36.31 3.03
CA LYS A 274 -1.67 35.93 3.16
C LYS A 274 -1.53 34.40 3.11
N LYS A 275 -0.63 33.92 2.26
CA LYS A 275 -0.15 32.54 2.32
C LYS A 275 0.46 32.33 3.71
N GLU A 276 -0.23 31.60 4.60
CA GLU A 276 0.38 31.17 5.87
C GLU A 276 1.38 30.06 5.55
N TYR A 277 2.64 30.29 5.95
CA TYR A 277 3.71 29.33 5.75
C TYR A 277 3.56 28.21 6.77
N ARG A 278 3.56 26.95 6.32
CA ARG A 278 3.68 25.82 7.24
C ARG A 278 5.11 25.77 7.75
N ASN A 279 5.26 25.84 9.06
CA ASN A 279 6.54 25.65 9.70
C ASN A 279 6.98 24.19 9.52
N LEU A 280 8.25 23.97 9.20
CA LEU A 280 8.85 22.63 9.04
C LEU A 280 9.17 22.01 10.41
N ASP A 281 8.26 22.17 11.37
CA ASP A 281 8.50 21.79 12.77
C ASP A 281 8.59 20.27 12.95
N HIS A 282 7.99 19.54 12.03
CA HIS A 282 8.00 18.09 12.03
C HIS A 282 9.33 17.55 11.54
N LYS A 283 9.90 16.58 12.26
CA LYS A 283 11.20 15.99 11.91
C LYS A 283 11.04 14.52 11.55
N ILE A 284 11.58 14.17 10.39
CA ILE A 284 11.81 12.78 10.02
C ILE A 284 13.22 12.42 10.50
N TYR A 285 13.34 11.38 11.33
CA TYR A 285 14.65 10.90 11.78
C TYR A 285 14.68 9.39 11.93
N GLU A 286 15.91 8.88 11.98
CA GLU A 286 16.23 7.47 12.13
C GLU A 286 16.69 7.18 13.57
N HIS A 287 16.21 6.09 14.15
CA HIS A 287 16.71 5.57 15.42
C HIS A 287 16.54 4.05 15.47
N ASN A 288 17.61 3.30 15.72
CA ASN A 288 17.61 1.83 15.80
C ASN A 288 16.91 1.14 14.61
N ASN A 289 17.32 1.49 13.38
CA ASN A 289 16.75 0.96 12.13
C ASN A 289 15.24 1.20 11.94
N LYS A 290 14.69 2.16 12.68
CA LYS A 290 13.30 2.59 12.59
C LYS A 290 13.23 4.06 12.18
N ILE A 291 12.16 4.40 11.49
CA ILE A 291 11.91 5.76 11.01
C ILE A 291 10.78 6.36 11.83
N TYR A 292 11.04 7.56 12.30
CA TYR A 292 10.11 8.33 13.10
C TYR A 292 9.71 9.60 12.37
N TYR A 293 8.44 9.96 12.48
CA TYR A 293 7.93 11.31 12.21
C TYR A 293 7.53 11.89 13.54
N ASP A 294 8.31 12.86 14.01
CA ASP A 294 8.32 13.29 15.41
C ASP A 294 8.48 12.10 16.35
N LYS A 295 7.44 11.75 17.12
CA LYS A 295 7.49 10.67 18.11
C LYS A 295 6.89 9.36 17.61
N GLU A 296 6.30 9.37 16.42
CA GLU A 296 5.58 8.22 15.87
C GLU A 296 6.49 7.37 14.99
N GLN A 297 6.64 6.08 15.33
CA GLN A 297 7.33 5.13 14.46
C GLN A 297 6.45 4.82 13.25
N ILE A 298 6.97 5.04 12.05
CA ILE A 298 6.20 4.94 10.81
C ILE A 298 6.84 4.06 9.74
N GLY A 299 8.02 3.51 10.02
CA GLY A 299 8.67 2.59 9.10
C GLY A 299 9.96 2.00 9.65
N PHE A 300 10.61 1.20 8.81
CA PHE A 300 11.92 0.60 9.02
C PHE A 300 12.86 1.05 7.91
N ILE A 301 14.17 0.99 8.17
CA ILE A 301 15.21 1.32 7.20
C ILE A 301 16.20 0.17 7.08
N THR A 302 16.60 -0.14 5.86
CA THR A 302 17.59 -1.17 5.56
C THR A 302 18.64 -0.57 4.64
N LEU A 303 19.93 -0.60 5.03
CA LEU A 303 21.07 -0.16 4.20
C LEU A 303 20.85 1.13 3.39
N SER A 304 20.33 2.19 4.02
CA SER A 304 20.00 3.50 3.42
C SER A 304 18.76 3.57 2.49
N THR A 305 18.13 2.42 2.23
CA THR A 305 16.88 2.33 1.49
C THR A 305 15.69 2.25 2.43
N ILE A 306 14.65 2.99 2.08
CA ILE A 306 13.42 3.09 2.82
C ILE A 306 12.28 2.70 1.91
N VAL A 307 11.56 1.65 2.28
CA VAL A 307 10.50 1.08 1.46
C VAL A 307 9.15 1.37 2.11
N PHE A 308 8.21 1.90 1.32
CA PHE A 308 6.84 2.16 1.74
C PHE A 308 5.86 1.58 0.74
N THR A 309 4.77 0.99 1.21
CA THR A 309 3.62 0.67 0.35
C THR A 309 2.53 1.70 0.60
N GLN A 310 2.18 2.48 -0.42
CA GLN A 310 1.05 3.41 -0.34
C GLN A 310 -0.15 2.81 -1.08
N ASP A 311 -1.24 2.55 -0.36
CA ASP A 311 -2.50 2.20 -1.01
C ASP A 311 -3.00 3.43 -1.79
N ALA A 312 -3.25 3.23 -3.10
CA ALA A 312 -3.81 4.23 -4.02
C ALA A 312 -5.15 4.83 -3.53
N LYS A 313 -5.84 4.19 -2.58
CA LYS A 313 -7.06 4.71 -1.94
C LYS A 313 -6.80 5.65 -0.76
N ASN A 314 -5.62 5.60 -0.15
CA ASN A 314 -5.21 6.42 1.01
C ASN A 314 -4.32 7.60 0.59
N ILE A 315 -4.79 8.34 -0.40
CA ILE A 315 -4.19 9.57 -0.90
C ILE A 315 -4.14 10.59 0.25
N GLY A 316 -2.94 10.88 0.76
CA GLY A 316 -2.73 11.90 1.80
C GLY A 316 -2.34 11.37 3.19
N VAL A 317 -2.23 10.06 3.41
CA VAL A 317 -1.98 9.50 4.75
C VAL A 317 -0.49 9.35 5.09
N SER A 318 0.39 9.17 4.10
CA SER A 318 1.82 9.06 4.40
C SER A 318 2.42 10.41 4.79
N LYS A 319 2.68 10.58 6.09
CA LYS A 319 3.31 11.78 6.66
C LYS A 319 4.70 12.04 6.07
N ILE A 320 5.45 10.98 5.73
CA ILE A 320 6.77 11.09 5.08
C ILE A 320 6.63 11.56 3.63
N LEU A 321 5.76 10.92 2.83
CA LEU A 321 5.64 11.25 1.41
C LEU A 321 5.00 12.64 1.20
N ASN A 322 4.36 13.19 2.24
CA ASN A 322 3.87 14.56 2.28
C ASN A 322 4.82 15.53 2.98
N HIS A 323 6.01 15.09 3.38
CA HIS A 323 7.01 15.96 3.99
C HIS A 323 7.92 16.58 2.92
N PRO A 324 8.15 17.89 2.95
CA PRO A 324 8.93 18.60 1.91
C PRO A 324 10.44 18.37 1.97
N LYS A 325 10.93 17.89 3.10
CA LYS A 325 12.34 17.65 3.33
C LYS A 325 12.52 16.24 3.86
N LEU A 326 13.00 15.36 3.00
CA LEU A 326 13.24 13.97 3.35
C LEU A 326 14.54 13.85 4.16
N MET A 327 14.87 12.64 4.61
CA MET A 327 16.18 12.38 5.20
C MET A 327 17.26 12.48 4.12
N SER A 328 18.44 12.97 4.49
CA SER A 328 19.54 13.19 3.55
C SER A 328 20.22 11.89 3.12
N LYS A 329 20.62 11.80 1.85
CA LYS A 329 21.35 10.65 1.28
C LYS A 329 20.66 9.30 1.52
N LYS A 330 19.35 9.28 1.34
CA LYS A 330 18.51 8.09 1.42
C LYS A 330 17.80 7.83 0.10
N THR A 331 17.48 6.57 -0.13
CA THR A 331 16.64 6.11 -1.24
C THR A 331 15.27 5.74 -0.71
N TYR A 332 14.22 6.27 -1.32
CA TYR A 332 12.83 6.01 -0.99
C TYR A 332 12.21 5.20 -2.12
N VAL A 333 11.72 4.00 -1.82
CA VAL A 333 10.96 3.19 -2.77
C VAL A 333 9.51 3.17 -2.33
N PHE A 334 8.61 3.63 -3.17
CA PHE A 334 7.18 3.57 -2.86
C PHE A 334 6.30 3.26 -4.06
N TYR A 335 5.21 2.56 -3.77
CA TYR A 335 4.24 2.08 -4.76
C TYR A 335 2.99 2.93 -4.64
N ASP A 336 2.51 3.46 -5.77
CA ASP A 336 1.25 4.18 -5.85
C ASP A 336 0.45 3.65 -7.04
N GLY A 337 -0.50 2.77 -6.74
CA GLY A 337 -1.24 2.04 -7.77
C GLY A 337 -0.31 1.23 -8.65
N ASN A 338 -0.25 1.57 -9.94
CA ASN A 338 0.63 0.90 -10.91
C ASN A 338 1.96 1.62 -11.14
N VAL A 339 2.30 2.61 -10.30
CA VAL A 339 3.56 3.35 -10.39
C VAL A 339 4.50 2.90 -9.28
N THR A 340 5.65 2.37 -9.66
CA THR A 340 6.78 2.15 -8.73
C THR A 340 7.69 3.36 -8.79
N ASN A 341 7.92 4.01 -7.65
CA ASN A 341 8.71 5.23 -7.55
C ASN A 341 9.96 4.96 -6.71
N THR A 342 11.11 5.38 -7.23
CA THR A 342 12.39 5.35 -6.53
C THR A 342 12.92 6.77 -6.48
N VAL A 343 13.14 7.30 -5.27
CA VAL A 343 13.51 8.68 -5.04
C VAL A 343 14.80 8.74 -4.23
N GLU A 344 15.83 9.32 -4.82
CA GLU A 344 17.10 9.54 -4.15
C GLU A 344 17.19 10.99 -3.68
N THR A 345 17.71 11.17 -2.47
CA THR A 345 17.80 12.48 -1.83
C THR A 345 19.25 12.96 -1.72
N ASP A 346 19.45 14.28 -1.83
CA ASP A 346 20.77 14.86 -1.64
C ASP A 346 21.16 15.00 -0.16
N LYS A 347 22.33 15.62 0.09
CA LYS A 347 22.84 15.89 1.44
C LYS A 347 21.93 16.80 2.30
N GLN A 348 20.94 17.46 1.70
CA GLN A 348 19.98 18.32 2.39
C GLN A 348 18.59 17.68 2.48
N GLY A 349 18.40 16.44 1.98
CA GLY A 349 17.10 15.78 1.99
C GLY A 349 16.16 16.28 0.90
N ARG A 350 16.68 16.95 -0.14
CA ARG A 350 15.92 17.34 -1.33
C ARG A 350 15.93 16.21 -2.34
N ILE A 351 14.88 16.09 -3.14
CA ILE A 351 14.82 15.09 -4.22
C ILE A 351 15.88 15.41 -5.27
N ALA A 352 16.90 14.55 -5.41
CA ALA A 352 17.95 14.68 -6.41
C ALA A 352 17.59 13.91 -7.68
N ILE A 353 17.11 12.67 -7.53
CA ILE A 353 16.70 11.79 -8.62
C ILE A 353 15.35 11.20 -8.26
N TYR A 354 14.46 11.14 -9.24
CA TYR A 354 13.16 10.49 -9.16
C TYR A 354 13.01 9.58 -10.38
N LYS A 355 13.02 8.27 -10.16
CA LYS A 355 12.73 7.24 -11.15
C LYS A 355 11.31 6.72 -10.93
N ALA A 356 10.54 6.60 -12.00
CA ALA A 356 9.19 6.04 -11.98
C ALA A 356 9.07 4.95 -13.05
N ILE A 357 8.58 3.78 -12.66
CA ILE A 357 8.16 2.72 -13.57
C ILE A 357 6.63 2.71 -13.54
N ILE A 358 6.02 3.12 -14.64
CA ILE A 358 4.57 3.31 -14.77
C ILE A 358 4.04 2.13 -15.58
N LYS A 359 3.15 1.31 -15.00
CA LYS A 359 2.52 0.18 -15.70
C LYS A 359 1.03 0.44 -15.94
N ASN A 360 0.53 -0.02 -17.07
CA ASN A 360 -0.88 0.07 -17.51
C ASN A 360 -1.45 1.51 -17.60
N PRO A 361 -2.27 1.82 -18.62
CA PRO A 361 -2.91 3.13 -18.71
C PRO A 361 -3.96 3.31 -17.58
N ILE A 362 -3.65 4.17 -16.61
CA ILE A 362 -4.59 4.58 -15.56
C ILE A 362 -5.42 5.77 -16.08
N SER A 363 -6.74 5.72 -15.92
CA SER A 363 -7.58 6.92 -15.97
C SER A 363 -7.28 7.75 -14.71
N GLY A 364 -6.69 8.94 -14.90
CA GLY A 364 -6.20 9.79 -13.81
C GLY A 364 -7.14 9.85 -12.61
N GLN A 365 -6.59 9.71 -11.41
CA GLN A 365 -7.33 9.88 -10.14
C GLN A 365 -7.83 11.32 -10.01
N GLY A 366 -8.67 11.68 -9.03
CA GLY A 366 -9.02 13.09 -8.80
C GLY A 366 -7.76 13.94 -8.52
N ARG A 367 -7.73 15.21 -8.98
CA ARG A 367 -6.65 16.15 -8.61
C ARG A 367 -6.87 16.63 -7.18
N ASN A 368 -5.85 16.58 -6.32
CA ASN A 368 -5.89 17.23 -5.01
C ASN A 368 -5.27 18.64 -5.07
N SER A 369 -6.10 19.67 -5.25
CA SER A 369 -5.66 21.06 -5.38
C SER A 369 -5.03 21.63 -4.10
N SER A 370 -5.32 21.04 -2.93
CA SER A 370 -4.72 21.48 -1.65
C SER A 370 -3.23 21.16 -1.60
N ILE A 371 -2.82 19.95 -2.01
CA ILE A 371 -1.41 19.51 -1.99
C ILE A 371 -0.59 20.26 -3.05
N GLN A 372 -1.18 20.58 -4.20
CA GLN A 372 -0.54 21.45 -5.20
C GLN A 372 -0.26 22.85 -4.66
N THR A 373 -1.13 23.35 -3.77
CA THR A 373 -0.94 24.63 -3.08
C THR A 373 0.13 24.50 -1.99
N ASP A 374 0.18 23.37 -1.29
CA ASP A 374 1.20 23.06 -0.28
C ASP A 374 2.61 22.99 -0.90
N ALA A 375 2.75 22.47 -2.12
CA ALA A 375 4.01 22.49 -2.87
C ALA A 375 4.54 23.92 -3.17
N LEU A 376 3.67 24.93 -3.18
CA LEU A 376 4.04 26.34 -3.35
C LEU A 376 4.65 26.95 -2.07
N ILE A 377 4.55 26.25 -0.94
CA ILE A 377 4.92 26.75 0.38
C ILE A 377 6.43 26.61 0.63
N PHE A 378 7.17 25.85 -0.19
CA PHE A 378 8.63 25.66 -0.07
C PHE A 378 9.46 26.75 -0.75
N LYS A 379 8.96 27.98 -0.74
CA LYS A 379 9.61 29.14 -1.35
C LYS A 379 10.95 29.41 -0.66
N ASP A 380 12.02 28.83 -1.19
CA ASP A 380 13.37 29.05 -0.73
C ASP A 380 14.01 30.12 -1.62
N GLY A 381 13.88 31.38 -1.18
CA GLY A 381 14.36 32.57 -1.88
C GLY A 381 13.26 33.49 -2.41
N GLU A 382 13.60 34.78 -2.55
CA GLU A 382 12.77 35.75 -3.26
C GLU A 382 12.45 35.21 -4.67
N VAL A 383 11.17 35.08 -4.97
CA VAL A 383 10.75 35.04 -6.37
C VAL A 383 10.90 36.49 -6.80
N ASP A 384 11.79 36.74 -7.76
CA ASP A 384 11.87 38.02 -8.45
C ASP A 384 10.53 38.27 -9.14
N VAL A 385 9.57 38.80 -8.37
CA VAL A 385 8.33 39.34 -8.90
C VAL A 385 8.69 40.77 -9.28
N PRO A 386 8.61 41.14 -10.57
CA PRO A 386 8.81 42.53 -10.97
C PRO A 386 7.86 43.42 -10.14
N GLN A 387 8.42 44.43 -9.46
CA GLN A 387 7.67 45.31 -8.55
C GLN A 387 6.56 46.11 -9.27
N GLU A 388 6.58 46.16 -10.61
CA GLU A 388 5.64 46.90 -11.44
C GLU A 388 5.01 46.02 -12.52
N THR A 389 4.13 45.09 -12.14
CA THR A 389 3.20 44.51 -13.12
C THR A 389 2.08 45.54 -13.36
N GLY A 390 2.26 46.43 -14.33
CA GLY A 390 1.31 47.49 -14.73
C GLY A 390 -0.02 46.96 -15.29
N GLY A 391 -0.76 46.17 -14.49
CA GLY A 391 -2.01 45.51 -14.86
C GLY A 391 -1.88 44.07 -15.34
N GLU A 392 -0.68 43.50 -15.45
CA GLU A 392 -0.49 42.10 -15.84
C GLU A 392 -0.82 41.12 -14.72
N ARG A 393 -1.30 39.92 -15.08
CA ARG A 393 -1.67 38.89 -14.10
C ARG A 393 -0.43 38.43 -13.34
N THR A 394 -0.35 38.78 -12.05
CA THR A 394 0.75 38.43 -11.14
C THR A 394 0.91 36.92 -10.90
N ASP A 395 -0.10 36.12 -11.27
CA ASP A 395 -0.08 34.65 -11.19
C ASP A 395 1.01 34.02 -12.07
N ARG A 396 1.39 34.68 -13.17
CA ARG A 396 2.43 34.22 -14.12
C ARG A 396 3.86 34.27 -13.59
N TYR A 397 4.08 35.03 -12.52
CA TYR A 397 5.40 35.15 -11.88
C TYR A 397 5.54 34.24 -10.66
N ASN A 398 4.47 33.57 -10.26
CA ASN A 398 4.50 32.64 -9.14
C ASN A 398 4.83 31.23 -9.62
N ASP A 399 5.56 30.47 -8.80
CA ASP A 399 5.67 29.03 -9.03
C ASP A 399 4.30 28.34 -8.90
N GLN A 400 4.22 27.16 -9.51
CA GLN A 400 3.12 26.21 -9.49
C GLN A 400 3.63 24.86 -8.94
N GLY A 401 2.73 24.01 -8.47
CA GLY A 401 3.05 22.63 -8.10
C GLY A 401 3.22 21.76 -9.34
N GLY A 402 4.47 21.62 -9.80
CA GLY A 402 4.82 20.79 -10.94
C GLY A 402 4.81 19.32 -10.58
N HIS A 403 4.17 18.48 -11.39
CA HIS A 403 4.18 17.02 -11.14
C HIS A 403 5.41 16.39 -11.79
N ILE A 404 6.04 15.45 -11.08
CA ILE A 404 7.16 14.68 -11.62
C ILE A 404 6.60 13.61 -12.57
N VAL A 405 5.80 12.69 -12.04
CA VAL A 405 4.96 11.79 -12.83
C VAL A 405 3.66 12.53 -13.14
N PRO A 406 3.29 12.71 -14.43
CA PRO A 406 2.07 13.39 -14.78
C PRO A 406 0.86 12.71 -14.14
N HIS A 407 -0.02 13.51 -13.56
CA HIS A 407 -1.22 13.02 -12.87
C HIS A 407 -2.12 12.16 -13.79
N VAL A 408 -2.18 12.50 -15.09
CA VAL A 408 -2.89 11.70 -16.12
C VAL A 408 -2.28 10.33 -16.39
N CYS A 409 -1.06 10.07 -15.91
CA CYS A 409 -0.37 8.79 -16.00
C CYS A 409 -0.36 8.03 -14.66
N GLY A 410 -1.19 8.45 -13.69
CA GLY A 410 -1.24 7.83 -12.35
C GLY A 410 -0.18 8.35 -11.38
N GLY A 411 0.41 9.51 -11.65
CA GLY A 411 1.36 10.12 -10.71
C GLY A 411 0.74 10.41 -9.35
N SER A 412 1.54 10.20 -8.30
CA SER A 412 1.08 10.34 -6.92
C SER A 412 0.55 11.74 -6.61
N ASN A 413 -0.48 11.78 -5.78
CA ASN A 413 -1.01 13.02 -5.22
C ASN A 413 -0.22 13.49 -3.98
N CYS A 414 0.77 12.71 -3.51
CA CYS A 414 1.63 13.09 -2.40
C CYS A 414 2.65 14.16 -2.80
N LEU A 415 3.09 14.95 -1.81
CA LEU A 415 4.05 16.03 -2.03
C LEU A 415 5.36 15.55 -2.66
N ILE A 416 5.81 14.32 -2.40
CA ILE A 416 7.02 13.74 -2.99
C ILE A 416 7.00 13.70 -4.53
N ASN A 417 5.81 13.68 -5.16
CA ASN A 417 5.66 13.73 -6.62
C ASN A 417 5.43 15.17 -7.15
N ILE A 418 5.53 16.18 -6.28
CA ILE A 418 5.29 17.58 -6.61
C ILE A 418 6.48 18.44 -6.19
N TYR A 419 6.88 19.37 -7.05
CA TYR A 419 7.98 20.30 -6.74
C TYR A 419 7.60 21.73 -7.15
N PRO A 420 8.26 22.76 -6.57
CA PRO A 420 8.09 24.14 -7.01
C PRO A 420 8.58 24.31 -8.44
N GLN A 421 7.66 24.55 -9.37
CA GLN A 421 7.94 24.70 -10.80
C GLN A 421 7.51 26.08 -11.28
N ALA A 422 8.37 26.76 -12.03
CA ALA A 422 8.05 28.02 -12.68
C ALA A 422 6.78 27.89 -13.54
N HIS A 423 5.86 28.84 -13.41
CA HIS A 423 4.64 28.92 -14.21
C HIS A 423 4.95 28.83 -15.71
N ASN A 424 5.99 29.51 -16.18
CA ASN A 424 6.39 29.51 -17.59
C ASN A 424 6.86 28.14 -18.07
N VAL A 425 7.52 27.35 -17.21
CA VAL A 425 7.91 25.97 -17.54
C VAL A 425 6.71 25.05 -17.49
N ASN A 426 5.92 25.08 -16.42
CA ASN A 426 4.76 24.21 -16.24
C ASN A 426 3.70 24.40 -17.35
N ASN A 427 3.56 25.63 -17.85
CA ASN A 427 2.63 25.95 -18.93
C ASN A 427 3.26 25.95 -20.34
N SER A 428 4.57 25.71 -20.45
CA SER A 428 5.29 25.68 -21.73
C SER A 428 4.75 24.59 -22.66
N SER A 429 4.92 24.82 -23.96
CA SER A 429 4.51 23.85 -24.97
C SER A 429 5.38 22.59 -24.89
N GLU A 430 6.65 22.74 -24.52
CA GLU A 430 7.66 21.71 -24.39
C GLU A 430 7.33 20.76 -23.24
N PHE A 431 7.00 21.30 -22.05
CA PHE A 431 6.64 20.48 -20.89
C PHE A 431 5.33 19.71 -21.15
N LYS A 432 4.32 20.35 -21.75
CA LYS A 432 3.08 19.68 -22.13
C LYS A 432 3.28 18.59 -23.20
N LYS A 433 4.24 18.77 -24.12
CA LYS A 433 4.62 17.74 -25.09
C LYS A 433 5.31 16.55 -24.39
N ASP A 434 6.17 16.82 -23.41
CA ASP A 434 6.80 15.79 -22.58
C ASP A 434 5.77 14.92 -21.84
N GLU A 435 4.80 15.55 -21.15
CA GLU A 435 3.72 14.82 -20.46
C GLU A 435 2.89 13.97 -21.42
N ARG A 436 2.55 14.52 -22.60
CA ARG A 436 1.79 13.80 -23.62
C ARG A 436 2.56 12.59 -24.15
N LYS A 437 3.87 12.76 -24.37
CA LYS A 437 4.75 11.69 -24.85
C LYS A 437 4.79 10.52 -23.86
N THR A 438 4.83 10.79 -22.55
CA THR A 438 4.70 9.73 -21.54
C THR A 438 3.38 8.97 -21.67
N LYS A 439 2.26 9.70 -21.84
CA LYS A 439 0.93 9.09 -21.99
C LYS A 439 0.80 8.24 -23.26
N GLU A 440 1.29 8.74 -24.39
CA GLU A 440 1.30 8.03 -25.67
C GLU A 440 2.15 6.75 -25.58
N ALA A 441 3.35 6.84 -25.01
CA ALA A 441 4.21 5.69 -24.81
C ALA A 441 3.58 4.64 -23.87
N LEU A 442 2.90 5.07 -22.81
CA LEU A 442 2.20 4.14 -21.91
C LEU A 442 1.06 3.40 -22.64
N SER A 443 0.38 4.07 -23.58
CA SER A 443 -0.65 3.45 -24.40
C SER A 443 -0.08 2.43 -25.41
N GLN A 444 1.18 2.60 -25.81
CA GLN A 444 1.84 1.76 -26.80
C GLN A 444 2.57 0.56 -26.18
N TYR A 445 3.28 0.78 -25.07
CA TYR A 445 4.21 -0.18 -24.49
C TYR A 445 3.70 -0.85 -23.21
N ASN A 446 2.55 -0.41 -22.66
CA ASN A 446 2.00 -0.81 -21.36
C ASN A 446 2.90 -0.57 -20.14
N GLU A 447 4.15 -0.17 -20.35
CA GLU A 447 5.11 0.17 -19.32
C GLU A 447 6.01 1.31 -19.82
N VAL A 448 6.26 2.30 -18.96
CA VAL A 448 7.16 3.42 -19.25
C VAL A 448 8.02 3.71 -18.03
N GLU A 449 9.34 3.74 -18.25
CA GLU A 449 10.29 4.31 -17.29
C GLU A 449 10.45 5.81 -17.53
N LEU A 450 10.37 6.60 -16.45
CA LEU A 450 10.64 8.04 -16.45
C LEU A 450 11.66 8.36 -15.34
N ILE A 451 12.78 8.96 -15.72
CA ILE A 451 13.82 9.42 -14.79
C ILE A 451 13.87 10.94 -14.84
N THR A 452 13.67 11.57 -13.69
CA THR A 452 13.80 13.02 -13.50
C THR A 452 14.95 13.33 -12.55
N ARG A 453 15.86 14.22 -12.96
CA ARG A 453 16.97 14.70 -12.15
C ARG A 453 16.80 16.18 -11.86
N PHE A 454 17.02 16.55 -10.61
CA PHE A 454 16.93 17.93 -10.15
C PHE A 454 18.32 18.46 -9.80
N SER A 455 18.53 19.74 -10.09
CA SER A 455 19.70 20.47 -9.60
C SER A 455 19.25 21.71 -8.85
N TYR A 456 19.95 21.99 -7.75
CA TYR A 456 19.62 23.07 -6.81
C TYR A 456 20.79 24.05 -6.67
N LYS A 457 20.50 25.30 -6.32
CA LYS A 457 21.51 26.31 -5.98
C LYS A 457 21.54 26.52 -4.47
N GLY A 458 22.72 26.39 -3.87
CA GLY A 458 22.91 26.57 -2.43
C GLY A 458 21.97 25.69 -1.61
N THR A 459 21.27 26.31 -0.65
CA THR A 459 20.33 25.65 0.26
C THR A 459 18.91 25.55 -0.29
N SER A 460 18.63 26.13 -1.48
CA SER A 460 17.28 26.25 -2.00
C SER A 460 16.55 24.90 -2.13
N LEU A 461 15.35 24.78 -1.58
CA LEU A 461 14.41 23.66 -1.83
C LEU A 461 13.79 23.71 -3.24
N ARG A 462 13.94 24.82 -3.95
CA ARG A 462 13.45 24.98 -5.32
C ARG A 462 14.53 24.55 -6.32
N PRO A 463 14.26 23.56 -7.21
CA PRO A 463 15.22 23.19 -8.23
C PRO A 463 15.40 24.33 -9.23
N PHE A 464 16.62 24.62 -9.68
CA PHE A 464 16.86 25.61 -10.75
C PHE A 464 16.87 24.96 -12.14
N LYS A 465 17.11 23.65 -12.20
CA LYS A 465 17.20 22.88 -13.44
C LYS A 465 16.56 21.51 -13.23
N ILE A 466 15.83 21.06 -14.24
CA ILE A 466 15.11 19.78 -14.28
C ILE A 466 15.53 19.06 -15.56
N LYS A 467 15.97 17.82 -15.45
CA LYS A 467 16.32 16.95 -16.58
C LYS A 467 15.43 15.73 -16.57
N ARG A 468 14.83 15.39 -17.72
CA ARG A 468 13.89 14.29 -17.87
C ARG A 468 14.36 13.35 -18.96
N LYS A 469 14.40 12.05 -18.66
CA LYS A 469 14.72 10.98 -19.60
C LYS A 469 13.63 9.92 -19.52
N HIS A 470 13.06 9.58 -20.67
CA HIS A 470 12.17 8.42 -20.81
C HIS A 470 12.99 7.19 -21.18
N GLY A 471 12.69 6.02 -20.62
CA GLY A 471 13.43 4.78 -20.91
C GLY A 471 13.39 4.37 -22.39
N PHE A 472 12.33 4.75 -23.10
CA PHE A 472 12.16 4.49 -24.54
C PHE A 472 12.82 5.55 -25.44
N ASP A 473 13.36 6.64 -24.88
CA ASP A 473 14.07 7.68 -25.63
C ASP A 473 15.55 7.73 -25.24
N LYS A 474 16.41 7.88 -26.25
CA LYS A 474 17.85 8.10 -26.04
C LYS A 474 18.15 9.54 -25.59
N LYS A 475 17.26 10.50 -25.89
CA LYS A 475 17.47 11.91 -25.60
C LYS A 475 16.93 12.31 -24.22
N GLU A 476 17.75 13.04 -23.47
CA GLU A 476 17.34 13.73 -22.24
C GLU A 476 16.85 15.16 -22.59
N ILE A 477 15.75 15.59 -21.96
CA ILE A 477 15.17 16.93 -22.12
C ILE A 477 15.54 17.74 -20.87
N GLU A 478 16.01 18.97 -21.08
CA GLU A 478 16.38 19.89 -20.00
C GLU A 478 15.42 21.08 -19.95
N PHE A 479 14.97 21.43 -18.74
CA PHE A 479 14.18 22.61 -18.44
C PHE A 479 14.90 23.49 -17.42
N ILE A 480 15.01 24.78 -17.72
CA ILE A 480 15.47 25.79 -16.77
C ILE A 480 14.27 26.31 -15.99
N ASN A 481 14.26 26.06 -14.68
CA ASN A 481 13.12 26.35 -13.82
C ASN A 481 13.10 27.82 -13.42
N ASN A 482 12.68 28.73 -14.32
CA ASN A 482 12.67 30.17 -14.07
C ASN A 482 11.37 30.84 -14.57
N ASN A 483 10.84 31.77 -13.79
CA ASN A 483 9.71 32.62 -14.17
C ASN A 483 10.16 33.86 -14.95
N LEU A 484 11.42 34.26 -14.84
CA LEU A 484 11.98 35.33 -15.67
C LEU A 484 12.21 34.78 -17.07
N THR A 485 11.51 35.33 -18.05
CA THR A 485 11.79 35.11 -19.47
C THR A 485 13.22 35.55 -19.80
N LYS A 486 13.86 34.84 -20.74
CA LYS A 486 15.11 35.29 -21.36
C LYS A 486 14.94 36.62 -22.06
#